data_AF-A0A822DJM6-F1
#
_entry.id   AF-A0A822DJM6-F1
#
_cell.length_a   1.000
_cell.length_b   1.000
_cell.length_c   1.000
_cell.angle_alpha   90.00
_cell.angle_beta   90.00
_cell.angle_gamma   90.00
#
_symmetry.space_group_name_H-M   'P 1'
#
loop_
_entity.id
_entity.type
_entity.pdbx_description
1 polymer ?
#
loop_
_entity_poly.entity_id
_entity_poly.type
_entity_poly.pdbx_seq_one_letter_code
_entity_poly.pdbx_strand_id
1 'polypeptide(L)' 'GGVLLANACGPCIGQWDRKDVKNNEKNTIVCSYNRNFPGRNDGNPLTHAFVTSPELVTAMVLAGDLHFNPLTDSLTAAD' A
#
# COMPACT_ATOMS: atom_id res chain seq x y z
N GLY A 1 9.81 3.40 -8.27
CA GLY A 1 9.04 3.38 -9.53
C GLY A 1 7.86 2.42 -9.39
N GLY A 2 6.83 2.54 -10.24
CA GLY A 2 5.65 1.66 -10.21
C GLY A 2 5.80 0.42 -11.10
N VAL A 3 5.11 -0.67 -10.74
CA VAL A 3 5.02 -1.90 -11.53
C VAL A 3 3.58 -2.08 -11.99
N LEU A 4 3.36 -2.19 -13.32
CA LEU A 4 2.05 -2.52 -13.87
C LEU A 4 1.79 -4.01 -13.71
N LEU A 5 0.72 -4.35 -12.98
CA LEU A 5 0.26 -5.72 -12.83
C LEU A 5 -0.62 -6.12 -14.03
N ALA A 6 -0.87 -7.42 -14.15
CA ALA A 6 -1.86 -7.93 -15.11
C ALA A 6 -3.26 -7.37 -14.81
N ASN A 7 -4.10 -7.29 -15.85
CA ASN A 7 -5.51 -6.87 -15.74
C ASN A 7 -6.36 -7.95 -15.06
N ALA A 8 -6.15 -8.13 -13.76
CA ALA A 8 -6.80 -9.11 -12.90
C ALA A 8 -6.94 -8.55 -11.48
N CYS A 9 -7.72 -9.22 -10.62
CA CYS A 9 -7.93 -8.78 -9.24
C CYS A 9 -6.63 -8.79 -8.39
N GLY A 10 -5.77 -9.80 -8.57
CA GLY A 10 -4.43 -9.85 -7.98
C GLY A 10 -4.38 -9.58 -6.47
N PRO A 11 -3.53 -8.65 -5.99
CA PRO A 11 -3.39 -8.34 -4.56
C PRO A 11 -4.68 -7.90 -3.86
N CYS A 12 -5.68 -7.38 -4.59
CA CYS A 12 -6.98 -7.00 -4.02
C CYS A 12 -7.71 -8.21 -3.38
N ILE A 13 -7.46 -9.41 -3.92
CA ILE A 13 -8.07 -10.66 -3.42
C ILE A 13 -7.08 -11.60 -2.73
N GLY A 14 -5.85 -11.16 -2.47
CA GLY A 14 -4.81 -11.98 -1.85
C GLY A 14 -3.97 -12.80 -2.83
N GLN A 15 -4.15 -12.61 -4.14
CA GLN A 15 -3.27 -13.21 -5.14
C GLN A 15 -2.04 -12.33 -5.35
N TRP A 16 -1.15 -12.40 -4.38
CA TRP A 16 0.13 -11.71 -4.39
C TRP A 16 1.18 -12.54 -3.68
N ASP A 17 2.20 -13.00 -4.42
CA ASP A 17 3.38 -13.63 -3.84
C ASP A 17 4.32 -12.55 -3.30
N ARG A 18 3.99 -12.04 -2.11
CA ARG A 18 4.72 -10.94 -1.45
C ARG A 18 6.06 -11.44 -0.91
N LYS A 19 7.17 -10.75 -1.24
CA LYS A 19 8.55 -11.15 -0.86
C LYS A 19 9.29 -10.12 0.00
N ASP A 20 8.74 -8.91 0.15
CA ASP A 20 9.37 -7.78 0.83
C ASP A 20 9.26 -7.84 2.37
N VAL A 21 8.32 -8.62 2.90
CA VAL A 21 8.12 -8.80 4.35
C VAL A 21 8.08 -10.28 4.71
N LYS A 22 8.52 -10.63 5.92
CA LYS A 22 8.35 -11.99 6.44
C LYS A 22 6.91 -12.20 6.88
N ASN A 23 6.46 -13.45 6.88
CA ASN A 23 5.14 -13.76 7.43
C ASN A 23 5.09 -13.42 8.93
N ASN A 24 3.98 -12.88 9.41
CA ASN A 24 3.80 -12.31 10.76
C ASN A 24 4.70 -11.11 11.10
N GLU A 25 5.22 -10.40 10.11
CA GLU A 25 5.87 -9.12 10.33
C GLU A 25 4.81 -8.01 10.45
N LYS A 26 5.00 -7.07 11.39
CA LYS A 26 4.09 -5.93 11.52
C LYS A 26 4.50 -4.87 10.50
N ASN A 27 3.64 -4.65 9.52
CA ASN A 27 3.85 -3.64 8.49
C ASN A 27 2.54 -2.92 8.16
N THR A 28 2.65 -1.89 7.33
CA THR A 28 1.50 -1.15 6.81
C THR A 28 1.51 -1.17 5.28
N ILE A 29 0.34 -1.25 4.67
CA ILE A 29 0.13 -1.02 3.24
C ILE A 29 -1.00 0.00 3.04
N VAL A 30 -0.89 0.81 2.00
CA VAL A 30 -1.94 1.75 1.57
C VAL A 30 -2.37 1.34 0.17
N CYS A 31 -3.67 1.18 -0.07
CA CYS A 31 -4.20 0.70 -1.34
C CYS A 31 -5.48 1.46 -1.74
N SER A 32 -5.76 1.46 -3.04
CA SER A 32 -6.98 2.05 -3.62
C SER A 32 -8.06 1.01 -3.91
N TYR A 33 -8.09 -0.05 -3.11
CA TYR A 33 -9.08 -1.13 -3.20
C TYR A 33 -10.33 -0.78 -2.38
N ASN A 34 -11.09 -1.80 -1.93
CA ASN A 34 -12.31 -1.58 -1.14
C ASN A 34 -12.38 -2.43 0.14
N ARG A 35 -11.43 -3.34 0.38
CA ARG A 35 -11.45 -4.26 1.54
C ARG A 35 -10.05 -4.37 2.16
N ASN A 36 -9.99 -4.37 3.48
CA ASN A 36 -8.77 -4.41 4.29
C ASN A 36 -8.87 -5.35 5.51
N PHE A 37 -9.63 -6.45 5.39
CA PHE A 37 -9.70 -7.45 6.46
C PHE A 37 -8.32 -8.06 6.74
N PRO A 38 -8.04 -8.51 7.99
CA PRO A 38 -6.75 -9.11 8.34
C PRO A 38 -6.34 -10.23 7.38
N GLY A 39 -5.11 -10.17 6.86
CA GLY A 39 -4.55 -11.17 5.93
C GLY A 39 -5.15 -11.17 4.52
N ARG A 40 -6.03 -10.23 4.16
CA ARG A 40 -6.71 -10.25 2.85
C ARG A 40 -5.75 -10.09 1.66
N ASN A 41 -4.75 -9.20 1.76
CA ASN A 41 -3.96 -8.80 0.60
C ASN A 41 -2.71 -9.68 0.37
N ASP A 42 -2.12 -10.18 1.43
CA ASP A 42 -0.83 -10.90 1.42
C ASP A 42 -0.82 -12.14 2.33
N GLY A 43 -1.94 -12.49 2.96
CA GLY A 43 -2.03 -13.60 3.92
C GLY A 43 -1.46 -13.30 5.31
N ASN A 44 -0.86 -12.12 5.54
CA ASN A 44 -0.28 -11.75 6.83
C ASN A 44 -1.32 -11.06 7.72
N PRO A 45 -1.74 -11.64 8.86
CA PRO A 45 -2.72 -11.04 9.76
C PRO A 45 -2.22 -9.75 10.44
N LEU A 46 -0.90 -9.51 10.47
CA LEU A 46 -0.27 -8.34 11.08
C LEU A 46 -0.01 -7.19 10.09
N THR A 47 -0.36 -7.37 8.82
CA THR A 47 -0.40 -6.27 7.83
C THR A 47 -1.60 -5.37 8.13
N HIS A 48 -1.33 -4.11 8.47
CA HIS A 48 -2.36 -3.08 8.57
C HIS A 48 -2.60 -2.49 7.18
N ALA A 49 -3.79 -2.70 6.62
CA ALA A 49 -4.15 -2.20 5.30
C ALA A 49 -5.08 -0.98 5.42
N PHE A 50 -4.68 0.14 4.83
CA PHE A 50 -5.50 1.35 4.73
C PHE A 50 -6.03 1.49 3.30
N VAL A 51 -7.32 1.82 3.19
CA VAL A 51 -8.00 2.03 1.92
C VAL A 51 -8.24 3.52 1.73
N THR A 52 -7.84 4.06 0.57
CA THR A 52 -8.02 5.48 0.23
C THR A 52 -8.10 5.68 -1.29
N SER A 53 -8.17 6.91 -1.77
CA SER A 53 -8.22 7.20 -3.21
C SER A 53 -6.88 6.92 -3.91
N PRO A 54 -6.87 6.64 -5.24
CA PRO A 54 -5.63 6.41 -5.99
C PRO A 54 -4.63 7.59 -5.90
N GLU A 55 -5.12 8.82 -5.84
CA GLU A 55 -4.31 10.03 -5.73
C GLU A 55 -3.60 10.09 -4.37
N LEU A 56 -4.32 9.77 -3.29
CA LEU A 56 -3.74 9.69 -1.96
C LEU A 56 -2.76 8.52 -1.83
N VAL A 57 -3.06 7.35 -2.41
CA VAL A 57 -2.07 6.25 -2.47
C VAL A 57 -0.78 6.74 -3.14
N THR A 58 -0.89 7.45 -4.26
CA THR A 58 0.26 7.97 -4.99
C THR A 58 1.07 8.95 -4.13
N ALA A 59 0.40 9.90 -3.46
CA ALA A 59 1.06 10.84 -2.56
C ALA A 59 1.77 10.14 -1.39
N MET A 60 1.12 9.16 -0.77
CA MET A 60 1.69 8.40 0.35
C MET A 60 2.86 7.51 -0.07
N VAL A 61 2.83 6.94 -1.28
CA VAL A 61 3.95 6.15 -1.84
C VAL A 61 5.17 7.03 -2.08
N LEU A 62 4.99 8.29 -2.50
CA LEU A 62 6.09 9.23 -2.65
C LEU A 62 6.66 9.70 -1.30
N ALA A 63 5.79 9.92 -0.31
CA ALA A 63 6.21 10.36 1.02
C ALA A 63 6.86 9.25 1.86
N GLY A 64 6.37 8.01 1.75
CA GLY A 64 6.83 6.88 2.54
C GLY A 64 6.44 6.92 4.03
N ASP A 65 5.63 7.91 4.44
CA ASP A 65 5.15 8.10 5.82
C ASP A 65 3.63 8.31 5.82
N LEU A 66 2.94 7.70 6.79
CA LEU A 66 1.50 7.83 6.99
C LEU A 66 1.10 9.14 7.68
N HIS A 67 2.04 9.81 8.34
CA HIS A 67 1.80 11.11 8.95
C HIS A 67 1.87 12.26 7.94
N PHE A 68 2.32 11.99 6.71
CA PHE A 68 2.40 12.99 5.65
C PHE A 68 1.01 13.46 5.23
N ASN A 69 0.79 14.77 5.26
CA ASN A 69 -0.42 15.39 4.75
C ASN A 69 -0.16 16.09 3.41
N PRO A 70 -0.63 15.54 2.27
CA PRO A 70 -0.40 16.12 0.95
C PRO A 70 -1.04 17.50 0.74
N LEU A 71 -1.91 17.96 1.63
CA LEU A 71 -2.53 19.29 1.55
C LEU A 71 -1.69 20.39 2.20
N THR A 72 -0.79 20.04 3.12
CA THR A 72 -0.04 21.02 3.93
C THR A 72 1.46 20.82 3.87
N ASP A 73 1.91 19.59 3.67
CA ASP A 73 3.31 19.22 3.77
C ASP A 73 3.96 19.26 2.38
N SER A 74 5.29 19.30 2.35
CA SER A 74 6.06 19.33 1.12
C SER A 74 7.11 18.23 1.10
N LEU A 75 7.46 17.76 -0.11
CA LEU A 75 8.51 16.77 -0.32
C LEU A 75 9.68 17.45 -1.03
N THR A 76 10.90 17.11 -0.60
CA THR A 76 12.11 17.52 -1.33
C THR A 76 12.32 16.54 -2.48
N ALA A 77 12.28 17.05 -3.71
CA ALA A 77 12.63 16.26 -4.89
C ALA A 77 14.15 16.26 -5.09
N ALA A 78 14.69 15.19 -5.69
CA ALA A 78 16.01 15.25 -6.28
C ALA A 78 15.90 16.07 -7.57
N ASP A 79 16.57 17.21 -7.60
CA ASP A 79 16.77 18.08 -8.75
C ASP A 79 17.42 17.36 -9.95
#